data_AF-A0A925LVG0-F1
#
_entry.id   AF-A0A925LVG0-F1
#
_cell.length_a   1.000
_cell.length_b   1.000
_cell.length_c   1.000
_cell.angle_alpha   90.00
_cell.angle_beta   90.00
_cell.angle_gamma   90.00
#
_symmetry.space_group_name_H-M   'P 1'
#
loop_
_entity.id
_entity.type
_entity.pdbx_description
1 polymer ?
#
loop_
_entity_poly.entity_id
_entity_poly.type
_entity_poly.pdbx_seq_one_letter_code
_entity_poly.pdbx_strand_id
1 'polypeptide(L)'
;MNNSLVASVPCRRDFEVAGPFFRGHPLPPFDSAAIGVTMKLAWHFNKVNPRFKNREATQGEFFANDTELRGFVREAVQNSLDAKRARVKGPVRVRIFISGEKAALPPEKSARWFQDGWKHFHAQDSGLKDAPPANEVCRFIAYEDSGTTGLTGDVQQYHEVPGVRNPFYYFFRAEGQSNKTDGGRGRWGLGKFVFPRSSRLRCFFGITVRHDDKQRMLVGQSILRSHHVGGKSFTPDGWFGQKPDRNEASLPVTDQRCIDKFVADFRLKRGHDPGLSLVVPFCDEKWTSASVMEAILQDYFYPILRNDLIVTVEDADSKTVMDSRSLTHIANNCRASVQQLMRPILDLTTWGLQQQ
;
A
#
# COMPACT_ATOMS: atom_id res chain seq x y z
N MET A 1 31.16 71.48 -26.22
CA MET A 1 30.57 70.13 -26.35
C MET A 1 29.90 69.81 -25.04
N ASN A 2 28.59 69.58 -25.12
CA ASN A 2 27.63 69.54 -24.02
C ASN A 2 27.70 68.26 -23.18
N ASN A 3 27.21 68.42 -21.95
CA ASN A 3 26.56 67.43 -21.08
C ASN A 3 27.47 66.40 -20.39
N SER A 4 27.34 66.10 -19.10
CA SER A 4 26.35 66.48 -18.06
C SER A 4 26.87 65.89 -16.73
N LEU A 5 26.98 66.69 -15.65
CA LEU A 5 26.06 66.77 -14.49
C LEU A 5 25.80 65.43 -13.76
N VAL A 6 25.74 65.30 -12.42
CA VAL A 6 26.14 66.07 -11.22
C VAL A 6 25.54 65.31 -10.01
N ALA A 7 26.26 65.35 -8.89
CA ALA A 7 25.83 65.31 -7.48
C ALA A 7 24.93 64.19 -6.89
N SER A 8 25.52 63.52 -5.89
CA SER A 8 24.95 63.10 -4.60
C SER A 8 24.23 64.26 -3.87
N VAL A 9 23.18 64.12 -3.03
CA VAL A 9 23.02 63.50 -1.67
C VAL A 9 21.48 63.59 -1.30
N PRO A 10 20.96 63.27 -0.08
CA PRO A 10 20.44 61.99 0.48
C PRO A 10 18.92 61.95 0.90
N CYS A 11 18.52 60.78 1.44
CA CYS A 11 17.60 60.53 2.60
C CYS A 11 16.07 60.54 2.43
N ARG A 12 15.43 59.36 2.62
CA ARG A 12 14.43 58.99 3.68
C ARG A 12 13.37 57.97 3.19
N ARG A 13 13.14 56.93 4.04
CA ARG A 13 11.84 56.31 4.46
C ARG A 13 10.92 55.72 3.37
N ASP A 14 10.18 54.62 3.48
CA ASP A 14 9.80 53.55 4.44
C ASP A 14 9.36 52.37 3.51
N PHE A 15 9.53 51.07 3.79
CA PHE A 15 8.56 50.21 4.50
C PHE A 15 9.10 48.76 4.46
N GLU A 16 9.35 48.18 5.62
CA GLU A 16 9.54 46.72 5.80
C GLU A 16 8.16 46.07 5.97
N VAL A 17 7.86 45.05 5.18
CA VAL A 17 6.75 44.11 5.44
C VAL A 17 7.37 42.79 5.91
N ALA A 18 7.26 42.55 7.22
CA ALA A 18 7.64 41.31 7.88
C ALA A 18 6.65 40.18 7.56
N GLY A 19 7.13 39.09 6.95
CA GLY A 19 6.40 37.82 6.86
C GLY A 19 6.74 36.90 8.05
N PRO A 20 5.79 36.08 8.56
CA PRO A 20 6.01 35.32 9.79
C PRO A 20 6.91 34.11 9.57
N PHE A 21 7.99 34.04 10.35
CA PHE A 21 8.84 32.87 10.54
C PHE A 21 8.05 31.76 11.26
N PHE A 22 7.72 30.67 10.55
CA PHE A 22 7.29 29.43 11.19
C PHE A 22 8.51 28.71 11.80
N ARG A 23 8.69 28.83 13.12
CA ARG A 23 9.56 27.92 13.89
C ARG A 23 8.81 26.62 14.12
N GLY A 24 9.14 25.58 13.34
CA GLY A 24 8.70 24.22 13.62
C GLY A 24 9.32 23.71 14.92
N HIS A 25 8.50 23.27 15.88
CA HIS A 25 8.97 22.53 17.04
C HIS A 25 9.52 21.16 16.58
N PRO A 26 10.69 20.72 17.08
CA PRO A 26 11.18 19.37 16.83
C PRO A 26 10.25 18.36 17.54
N LEU A 27 9.89 17.29 16.82
CA LEU A 27 9.20 16.13 17.39
C LEU A 27 10.07 15.50 18.49
N PRO A 28 9.48 14.97 19.59
CA PRO A 28 10.25 14.41 20.69
C PRO A 28 11.08 13.19 20.23
N PRO A 29 12.34 13.05 20.69
CA PRO A 29 13.17 11.90 20.40
C PRO A 29 12.63 10.63 21.07
N PHE A 30 12.79 9.50 20.38
CA PHE A 30 12.46 8.17 20.87
C PHE A 30 13.36 7.79 22.05
N ASP A 31 12.76 7.43 23.19
CA ASP A 31 13.48 6.89 24.34
C ASP A 31 13.93 5.46 24.02
N SER A 32 15.22 5.33 23.70
CA SER A 32 15.85 4.11 23.20
C SER A 32 16.44 3.23 24.31
N ALA A 33 16.27 3.60 25.58
CA ALA A 33 17.05 3.04 26.68
C ALA A 33 16.50 1.72 27.28
N ALA A 34 15.33 1.21 26.86
CA ALA A 34 14.69 0.08 27.54
C ALA A 34 14.80 -1.30 26.84
N ILE A 35 15.45 -1.41 25.67
CA ILE A 35 15.56 -2.69 24.95
C ILE A 35 16.95 -2.77 24.30
N GLY A 36 17.80 -3.67 24.81
CA GLY A 36 19.09 -3.98 24.20
C GLY A 36 18.93 -4.39 22.74
N VAL A 37 19.74 -3.77 21.88
CA VAL A 37 19.70 -3.79 20.40
C VAL A 37 18.55 -2.95 19.81
N THR A 38 18.79 -1.64 19.63
CA THR A 38 17.97 -0.77 18.79
C THR A 38 18.11 -1.17 17.32
N MET A 39 17.29 -2.10 16.86
CA MET A 39 17.03 -2.27 15.44
C MET A 39 16.41 -0.96 14.92
N LYS A 40 17.17 -0.19 14.12
CA LYS A 40 16.63 1.03 13.49
C LYS A 40 15.67 0.62 12.38
N LEU A 41 14.38 0.57 12.72
CA LEU A 41 13.29 0.45 11.76
C LEU A 41 13.15 1.78 11.02
N ALA A 42 13.37 1.77 9.72
CA ALA A 42 13.29 2.97 8.91
C ALA A 42 12.96 2.66 7.46
N TRP A 43 12.57 3.70 6.73
CA TRP A 43 12.54 3.66 5.27
C TRP A 43 13.96 3.77 4.73
N HIS A 44 14.30 2.88 3.80
CA HIS A 44 15.59 2.81 3.15
C HIS A 44 15.42 2.95 1.65
N PHE A 45 16.13 3.91 1.07
CA PHE A 45 16.24 4.10 -0.38
C PHE A 45 17.70 3.89 -0.77
N ASN A 46 17.92 3.09 -1.81
CA ASN A 46 19.27 2.85 -2.29
C ASN A 46 19.80 4.07 -3.03
N LYS A 47 21.10 4.36 -2.86
CA LYS A 47 21.75 5.39 -3.66
C LYS A 47 21.88 4.90 -5.09
N VAL A 48 21.75 5.81 -6.05
CA VAL A 48 22.11 5.50 -7.44
C VAL A 48 23.58 5.07 -7.48
N ASN A 49 23.84 3.91 -8.09
CA ASN A 49 25.19 3.45 -8.30
C ASN A 49 25.72 4.05 -9.61
N PRO A 50 26.81 4.83 -9.60
CA PRO A 50 27.34 5.51 -10.79
C PRO A 50 27.83 4.53 -11.88
N ARG A 51 28.00 3.25 -11.55
CA ARG A 51 28.39 2.20 -12.51
C ARG A 51 27.21 1.62 -13.31
N PHE A 52 25.97 1.89 -12.90
CA PHE A 52 24.78 1.34 -13.53
C PHE A 52 23.97 2.42 -14.24
N LYS A 53 23.26 2.03 -15.30
CA LYS A 53 22.29 2.91 -15.94
C LYS A 53 21.20 3.26 -14.94
N ASN A 54 20.82 4.53 -14.89
CA ASN A 54 19.65 4.93 -14.12
C ASN A 54 18.38 4.33 -14.74
N ARG A 55 17.50 3.78 -13.91
CA ARG A 55 16.23 3.18 -14.33
C ARG A 55 15.10 3.87 -13.60
N GLU A 56 14.07 4.26 -14.35
CA GLU A 56 12.85 4.83 -13.80
C GLU A 56 11.76 3.75 -13.70
N ALA A 57 10.91 3.85 -12.68
CA ALA A 57 9.73 3.01 -12.51
C ALA A 57 8.58 3.46 -13.44
N THR A 58 8.80 3.38 -14.76
CA THR A 58 7.86 3.88 -15.78
C THR A 58 6.66 2.95 -16.02
N GLN A 59 6.75 1.68 -15.60
CA GLN A 59 5.74 0.66 -15.89
C GLN A 59 4.35 0.99 -15.33
N GLY A 60 4.29 1.72 -14.23
CA GLY A 60 3.02 2.15 -13.69
C GLY A 60 2.33 3.24 -14.53
N GLU A 61 3.05 4.07 -15.28
CA GLU A 61 2.51 5.33 -15.83
C GLU A 61 1.34 5.15 -16.83
N PHE A 62 1.06 3.91 -17.23
CA PHE A 62 -0.04 3.51 -18.11
C PHE A 62 -1.37 3.21 -17.39
N PHE A 63 -1.46 3.33 -16.06
CA PHE A 63 -2.71 3.15 -15.32
C PHE A 63 -3.49 4.47 -15.18
N ALA A 64 -4.80 4.44 -15.51
CA ALA A 64 -5.71 5.58 -15.34
C ALA A 64 -6.30 5.64 -13.92
N ASN A 65 -6.37 6.85 -13.34
CA ASN A 65 -6.74 7.10 -11.94
C ASN A 65 -8.12 6.52 -11.51
N ASP A 66 -9.13 6.54 -12.38
CA ASP A 66 -10.49 6.07 -12.05
C ASP A 66 -10.59 4.54 -11.87
N THR A 67 -9.52 3.80 -12.15
CA THR A 67 -9.47 2.33 -12.03
C THR A 67 -8.70 1.83 -10.82
N GLU A 68 -8.15 2.73 -9.99
CA GLU A 68 -7.22 2.34 -8.92
C GLU A 68 -7.86 1.47 -7.84
N LEU A 69 -9.08 1.81 -7.38
CA LEU A 69 -9.77 1.01 -6.37
C LEU A 69 -10.13 -0.39 -6.90
N ARG A 70 -10.74 -0.45 -8.09
CA ARG A 70 -11.11 -1.72 -8.71
C ARG A 70 -9.87 -2.57 -9.01
N GLY A 71 -8.79 -1.95 -9.47
CA GLY A 71 -7.50 -2.58 -9.66
C GLY A 71 -6.91 -3.15 -8.36
N PHE A 72 -6.98 -2.38 -7.26
CA PHE A 72 -6.54 -2.82 -5.94
C PHE A 72 -7.33 -4.03 -5.45
N VAL A 73 -8.67 -3.96 -5.50
CA VAL A 73 -9.54 -5.07 -5.11
C VAL A 73 -9.25 -6.30 -5.96
N ARG A 74 -9.12 -6.13 -7.28
CA ARG A 74 -8.81 -7.23 -8.20
C ARG A 74 -7.47 -7.90 -7.90
N GLU A 75 -6.42 -7.11 -7.75
CA GLU A 75 -5.10 -7.65 -7.45
C GLU A 75 -5.07 -8.34 -6.07
N ALA A 76 -5.62 -7.71 -5.03
CA ALA A 76 -5.59 -8.25 -3.67
C ALA A 76 -6.42 -9.55 -3.53
N VAL A 77 -7.65 -9.56 -4.06
CA VAL A 77 -8.54 -10.72 -3.97
C VAL A 77 -8.01 -11.87 -4.83
N GLN A 78 -7.48 -11.59 -6.01
CA GLN A 78 -6.87 -12.65 -6.81
C GLN A 78 -5.66 -13.26 -6.12
N ASN A 79 -4.75 -12.45 -5.56
CA ASN A 79 -3.61 -12.96 -4.80
C ASN A 79 -4.06 -13.89 -3.66
N SER A 80 -5.19 -13.58 -3.01
CA SER A 80 -5.77 -14.41 -1.95
C SER A 80 -6.36 -15.72 -2.47
N LEU A 81 -7.07 -15.69 -3.61
CA LEU A 81 -7.60 -16.90 -4.24
C LEU A 81 -6.48 -17.83 -4.72
N ASP A 82 -5.43 -17.27 -5.34
CA ASP A 82 -4.25 -18.01 -5.82
C ASP A 82 -3.43 -18.59 -4.65
N ALA A 83 -3.49 -17.96 -3.46
CA ALA A 83 -2.82 -18.40 -2.24
C ALA A 83 -3.67 -19.31 -1.34
N LYS A 84 -4.88 -19.73 -1.77
CA LYS A 84 -5.76 -20.61 -0.99
C LYS A 84 -5.03 -21.89 -0.58
N ARG A 85 -5.11 -22.23 0.71
CA ARG A 85 -4.51 -23.47 1.23
C ARG A 85 -5.34 -24.69 0.82
N ALA A 86 -4.71 -25.63 0.14
CA ALA A 86 -5.36 -26.86 -0.34
C ALA A 86 -6.07 -27.68 0.77
N ARG A 87 -5.55 -27.63 2.01
CA ARG A 87 -6.10 -28.41 3.15
C ARG A 87 -7.17 -27.66 3.96
N VAL A 88 -7.48 -26.41 3.63
CA VAL A 88 -8.49 -25.61 4.33
C VAL A 88 -9.82 -25.77 3.61
N LYS A 89 -10.82 -26.34 4.30
CA LYS A 89 -12.20 -26.43 3.79
C LYS A 89 -12.88 -25.07 3.86
N GLY A 90 -13.73 -24.78 2.88
CA GLY A 90 -14.55 -23.58 2.81
C GLY A 90 -13.94 -22.44 1.97
N PRO A 91 -14.58 -21.26 2.01
CA PRO A 91 -14.17 -20.10 1.21
C PRO A 91 -12.89 -19.46 1.74
N VAL A 92 -12.17 -18.81 0.83
CA VAL A 92 -11.22 -17.74 1.22
C VAL A 92 -12.05 -16.63 1.86
N ARG A 93 -11.59 -16.10 2.99
CA ARG A 93 -12.26 -14.98 3.66
C ARG A 93 -11.39 -13.76 3.52
N VAL A 94 -12.01 -12.64 3.17
CA VAL A 94 -11.35 -11.35 3.03
C VAL A 94 -12.04 -10.35 3.94
N ARG A 95 -11.27 -9.56 4.66
CA ARG A 95 -11.73 -8.37 5.38
C ARG A 95 -11.11 -7.14 4.74
N ILE A 96 -11.92 -6.14 4.43
CA ILE A 96 -11.47 -4.83 3.97
C ILE A 96 -12.00 -3.80 4.95
N PHE A 97 -11.09 -3.08 5.61
CA PHE A 97 -11.41 -2.00 6.54
C PHE A 97 -11.03 -0.65 5.94
N ILE A 98 -11.98 0.26 5.88
CA ILE A 98 -11.82 1.62 5.39
C ILE A 98 -11.83 2.56 6.59
N SER A 99 -10.74 3.32 6.80
CA SER A 99 -10.66 4.19 7.97
C SER A 99 -11.67 5.34 7.93
N GLY A 100 -11.96 5.86 6.73
CA GLY A 100 -12.61 7.18 6.57
C GLY A 100 -11.90 8.25 7.40
N GLU A 101 -12.59 9.34 7.75
CA GLU A 101 -12.07 10.33 8.71
C GLU A 101 -12.02 9.76 10.13
N LYS A 102 -13.09 9.10 10.56
CA LYS A 102 -13.34 8.76 11.96
C LYS A 102 -12.30 7.79 12.54
N ALA A 103 -11.81 6.87 11.73
CA ALA A 103 -10.81 5.90 12.13
C ALA A 103 -9.44 6.15 11.48
N ALA A 104 -9.25 7.28 10.80
CA ALA A 104 -7.94 7.66 10.28
C ALA A 104 -6.90 7.75 11.40
N LEU A 105 -5.64 7.50 11.06
CA LEU A 105 -4.55 7.51 12.03
C LEU A 105 -4.04 8.95 12.20
N PRO A 106 -4.09 9.52 13.43
CA PRO A 106 -3.60 10.87 13.68
C PRO A 106 -2.09 11.01 13.38
N PRO A 107 -1.61 12.21 13.00
CA PRO A 107 -0.22 12.44 12.61
C PRO A 107 0.80 12.00 13.66
N GLU A 108 0.52 12.22 14.95
CA GLU A 108 1.39 11.83 16.06
C GLU A 108 1.58 10.31 16.17
N LYS A 109 0.59 9.53 15.72
CA LYS A 109 0.70 8.08 15.64
C LYS A 109 1.31 7.65 14.32
N SER A 110 0.89 8.22 13.20
CA SER A 110 1.33 7.82 11.86
C SER A 110 2.80 8.16 11.60
N ALA A 111 3.32 9.25 12.17
CA ALA A 111 4.69 9.73 11.96
C ALA A 111 5.76 8.66 12.18
N ARG A 112 5.57 7.74 13.13
CA ARG A 112 6.52 6.65 13.41
C ARG A 112 6.71 5.68 12.24
N TRP A 113 5.70 5.54 11.39
CA TRP A 113 5.70 4.62 10.26
C TRP A 113 6.28 5.23 8.98
N PHE A 114 6.43 6.56 8.93
CA PHE A 114 6.90 7.30 7.74
C PHE A 114 8.21 8.07 7.93
N GLN A 115 8.75 8.12 9.16
CA GLN A 115 9.93 8.90 9.61
C GLN A 115 10.94 9.25 8.51
N ASP A 116 12.00 8.45 8.35
CA ASP A 116 13.07 8.66 7.40
C ASP A 116 12.60 8.71 5.94
N GLY A 117 11.35 8.31 5.66
CA GLY A 117 10.74 8.37 4.34
C GLY A 117 10.33 9.79 3.94
N TRP A 118 9.94 10.66 4.87
CA TRP A 118 9.41 12.00 4.55
C TRP A 118 10.36 12.84 3.68
N LYS A 119 11.67 12.80 3.95
CA LYS A 119 12.68 13.50 3.13
C LYS A 119 12.72 13.02 1.67
N HIS A 120 12.35 11.76 1.42
CA HIS A 120 12.30 11.17 0.09
C HIS A 120 10.94 11.43 -0.57
N PHE A 121 9.84 11.29 0.17
CA PHE A 121 8.49 11.57 -0.32
C PHE A 121 8.31 13.04 -0.71
N HIS A 122 8.92 13.97 0.04
CA HIS A 122 8.89 15.41 -0.27
C HIS A 122 10.05 15.87 -1.16
N ALA A 123 10.88 14.96 -1.69
CA ALA A 123 11.87 15.34 -2.69
C ALA A 123 11.16 15.88 -3.96
N GLN A 124 11.68 16.97 -4.52
CA GLN A 124 11.07 17.68 -5.65
C GLN A 124 10.88 16.77 -6.88
N ASP A 125 11.76 15.78 -7.04
CA ASP A 125 11.83 14.83 -8.13
C ASP A 125 11.35 13.42 -7.74
N SER A 126 10.72 13.26 -6.57
CA SER A 126 10.10 12.00 -6.12
C SER A 126 9.05 11.44 -7.08
N GLY A 127 8.51 12.28 -7.98
CA GLY A 127 7.45 11.89 -8.92
C GLY A 127 6.06 11.80 -8.27
N LEU A 128 5.92 12.20 -7.01
CA LEU A 128 4.63 12.39 -6.35
C LEU A 128 4.03 13.73 -6.79
N LYS A 129 2.79 13.72 -7.28
CA LYS A 129 2.08 14.94 -7.70
C LYS A 129 1.46 15.70 -6.54
N ASP A 130 1.00 14.96 -5.53
CA ASP A 130 0.24 15.46 -4.39
C ASP A 130 0.64 14.67 -3.14
N ALA A 131 1.90 14.84 -2.71
CA ALA A 131 2.38 14.22 -1.49
C ALA A 131 1.74 14.92 -0.28
N PRO A 132 1.08 14.18 0.63
CA PRO A 132 0.51 14.77 1.85
C PRO A 132 1.62 15.41 2.70
N PRO A 133 1.35 16.53 3.40
CA PRO A 133 2.28 17.04 4.40
C PRO A 133 2.38 16.05 5.58
N ALA A 134 3.52 16.06 6.28
CA ALA A 134 3.81 15.08 7.33
C ALA A 134 2.86 15.17 8.55
N ASN A 135 2.14 16.29 8.68
CA ASN A 135 1.14 16.51 9.72
C ASN A 135 -0.30 16.25 9.23
N GLU A 136 -0.50 15.71 8.02
CA GLU A 136 -1.82 15.31 7.55
C GLU A 136 -2.31 14.06 8.29
N VAL A 137 -3.60 14.01 8.58
CA VAL A 137 -4.27 12.83 9.10
C VAL A 137 -4.16 11.69 8.08
N CYS A 138 -3.71 10.52 8.53
CA CYS A 138 -3.45 9.39 7.65
C CYS A 138 -4.72 8.52 7.51
N ARG A 139 -5.55 8.82 6.49
CA ARG A 139 -6.61 7.90 6.03
C ARG A 139 -5.97 6.66 5.44
N PHE A 140 -6.54 5.49 5.66
CA PHE A 140 -6.00 4.24 5.14
C PHE A 140 -7.08 3.24 4.81
N ILE A 141 -6.72 2.30 3.95
CA ILE A 141 -7.47 1.06 3.74
C ILE A 141 -6.59 -0.11 4.17
N ALA A 142 -7.20 -1.04 4.89
CA ALA A 142 -6.57 -2.29 5.32
C ALA A 142 -7.29 -3.48 4.68
N TYR A 143 -6.53 -4.39 4.10
CA TYR A 143 -7.00 -5.63 3.50
C TYR A 143 -6.42 -6.80 4.30
N GLU A 144 -7.21 -7.83 4.60
CA GLU A 144 -6.73 -9.03 5.30
C GLU A 144 -7.41 -10.27 4.70
N ASP A 145 -6.63 -11.22 4.21
CA ASP A 145 -7.13 -12.55 3.83
C ASP A 145 -6.96 -13.59 4.95
N SER A 146 -7.78 -14.64 4.87
CA SER A 146 -7.75 -15.81 5.74
C SER A 146 -8.01 -17.08 4.94
N GLY A 147 -7.43 -18.20 5.39
CA GLY A 147 -7.46 -19.47 4.66
C GLY A 147 -6.38 -19.58 3.58
N THR A 148 -5.40 -18.67 3.56
CA THR A 148 -4.31 -18.61 2.59
C THR A 148 -2.95 -18.95 3.23
N THR A 149 -1.90 -19.08 2.43
CA THR A 149 -0.59 -19.55 2.89
C THR A 149 0.24 -18.50 3.64
N GLY A 150 -0.12 -17.22 3.51
CA GLY A 150 0.84 -16.12 3.70
C GLY A 150 1.97 -16.14 2.66
N LEU A 151 2.91 -15.21 2.78
CA LEU A 151 4.08 -15.08 1.92
C LEU A 151 5.23 -15.92 2.48
N THR A 152 5.34 -17.15 1.98
CA THR A 152 6.41 -18.09 2.35
C THR A 152 7.67 -17.91 1.50
N GLY A 153 8.72 -18.68 1.82
CA GLY A 153 9.99 -18.68 1.10
C GLY A 153 11.09 -17.88 1.81
N ASP A 154 12.27 -17.87 1.19
CA ASP A 154 13.46 -17.18 1.70
C ASP A 154 13.34 -15.66 1.51
N VAL A 155 13.41 -14.92 2.62
CA VAL A 155 13.32 -13.46 2.62
C VAL A 155 14.59 -12.78 2.06
N GLN A 156 15.70 -13.52 1.96
CA GLN A 156 16.99 -13.05 1.44
C GLN A 156 17.13 -13.23 -0.07
N GLN A 157 16.31 -14.08 -0.69
CA GLN A 157 16.34 -14.28 -2.14
C GLN A 157 16.15 -12.95 -2.87
N TYR A 158 17.05 -12.63 -3.79
CA TYR A 158 17.09 -11.37 -4.54
C TYR A 158 17.09 -11.56 -6.06
N HIS A 159 17.03 -12.81 -6.53
CA HIS A 159 16.93 -13.17 -7.95
C HIS A 159 16.04 -14.41 -8.11
N GLU A 160 15.56 -14.64 -9.33
CA GLU A 160 14.78 -15.82 -9.66
C GLU A 160 15.67 -17.08 -9.63
N VAL A 161 15.22 -18.10 -8.89
CA VAL A 161 15.88 -19.40 -8.81
C VAL A 161 14.93 -20.42 -9.44
N PRO A 162 15.28 -21.01 -10.61
CA PRO A 162 14.41 -21.96 -11.29
C PRO A 162 13.97 -23.11 -10.38
N GLY A 163 12.67 -23.42 -10.41
CA GLY A 163 12.08 -24.50 -9.60
C GLY A 163 11.88 -24.17 -8.12
N VAL A 164 12.35 -23.01 -7.63
CA VAL A 164 12.17 -22.60 -6.23
C VAL A 164 10.97 -21.66 -6.12
N ARG A 165 9.91 -22.14 -5.47
CA ARG A 165 8.72 -21.33 -5.19
C ARG A 165 8.98 -20.42 -3.99
N ASN A 166 9.04 -19.11 -4.20
CA ASN A 166 9.23 -18.12 -3.15
C ASN A 166 8.20 -16.97 -3.25
N PRO A 167 6.98 -17.14 -2.71
CA PRO A 167 5.95 -16.11 -2.75
C PRO A 167 6.39 -14.76 -2.19
N PHE A 168 7.25 -14.73 -1.16
CA PHE A 168 7.79 -13.49 -0.60
C PHE A 168 8.64 -12.72 -1.63
N TYR A 169 9.59 -13.41 -2.29
CA TYR A 169 10.41 -12.81 -3.35
C TYR A 169 9.55 -12.26 -4.48
N TYR A 170 8.60 -13.06 -4.98
CA TYR A 170 7.75 -12.61 -6.08
C TYR A 170 6.90 -11.41 -5.68
N PHE A 171 6.38 -11.36 -4.45
CA PHE A 171 5.51 -10.26 -4.04
C PHE A 171 6.28 -8.94 -3.84
N PHE A 172 7.42 -8.96 -3.14
CA PHE A 172 8.13 -7.72 -2.73
C PHE A 172 9.36 -7.35 -3.56
N ARG A 173 9.97 -8.29 -4.28
CA ARG A 173 11.30 -8.09 -4.90
C ARG A 173 11.33 -8.31 -6.40
N ALA A 174 10.34 -9.02 -6.96
CA ALA A 174 10.32 -9.35 -8.37
C ALA A 174 9.39 -8.40 -9.15
N GLU A 175 9.98 -7.62 -10.05
CA GLU A 175 9.24 -6.81 -11.03
C GLU A 175 9.22 -7.52 -12.38
N GLY A 176 8.06 -7.57 -13.05
CA GLY A 176 7.94 -8.20 -14.38
C GLY A 176 8.13 -9.73 -14.42
N GLN A 177 8.44 -10.36 -13.28
CA GLN A 177 8.61 -11.80 -13.14
C GLN A 177 7.46 -12.39 -12.33
N SER A 178 6.89 -13.49 -12.82
CA SER A 178 5.90 -14.28 -12.10
C SER A 178 6.09 -15.76 -12.36
N ASN A 179 5.93 -16.58 -11.33
CA ASN A 179 5.85 -18.04 -11.42
C ASN A 179 4.60 -18.47 -12.21
N LYS A 180 4.64 -18.45 -13.54
CA LYS A 180 3.69 -19.22 -14.37
C LYS A 180 4.42 -19.89 -15.53
N THR A 181 4.31 -21.21 -15.55
CA THR A 181 4.45 -22.08 -16.73
C THR A 181 3.46 -21.64 -17.81
N ASP A 182 3.89 -21.74 -19.08
CA ASP A 182 3.22 -21.27 -20.29
C ASP A 182 1.69 -21.40 -20.32
N GLY A 183 0.98 -20.30 -20.63
CA GLY A 183 -0.44 -20.34 -21.02
C GLY A 183 -1.33 -19.16 -20.60
N GLY A 184 -0.88 -18.25 -19.73
CA GLY A 184 -1.71 -17.16 -19.21
C GLY A 184 -1.57 -15.86 -20.00
N ARG A 185 -2.53 -15.55 -20.90
CA ARG A 185 -2.65 -14.22 -21.53
C ARG A 185 -2.95 -13.16 -20.46
N GLY A 186 -1.95 -12.35 -20.11
CA GLY A 186 -2.11 -11.13 -19.29
C GLY A 186 -0.75 -10.61 -18.83
N ARG A 187 -0.51 -9.29 -18.89
CA ARG A 187 0.73 -8.67 -18.38
C ARG A 187 0.73 -8.69 -16.84
N TRP A 188 1.07 -9.82 -16.22
CA TRP A 188 0.98 -10.08 -14.78
C TRP A 188 2.03 -9.37 -13.90
N GLY A 189 3.04 -8.74 -14.49
CA GLY A 189 4.01 -7.91 -13.76
C GLY A 189 3.51 -6.52 -13.39
N LEU A 190 2.40 -6.06 -14.00
CA LEU A 190 1.88 -4.70 -13.84
C LEU A 190 0.91 -4.55 -12.65
N GLY A 191 0.27 -5.64 -12.21
CA GLY A 191 -0.78 -5.61 -11.19
C GLY A 191 -0.29 -5.12 -9.83
N LYS A 192 0.91 -5.51 -9.41
CA LYS A 192 1.50 -5.17 -8.10
C LYS A 192 1.77 -3.67 -7.91
N PHE A 193 1.94 -2.91 -8.99
CA PHE A 193 2.08 -1.44 -8.90
C PHE A 193 0.81 -0.76 -8.40
N VAL A 194 -0.34 -1.46 -8.39
CA VAL A 194 -1.57 -0.90 -7.86
C VAL A 194 -1.47 -0.58 -6.38
N PHE A 195 -0.83 -1.45 -5.58
CA PHE A 195 -0.72 -1.25 -4.12
C PHE A 195 -0.03 0.06 -3.73
N PRO A 196 1.19 0.36 -4.23
CA PRO A 196 1.79 1.66 -3.95
C PRO A 196 0.95 2.78 -4.58
N ARG A 197 0.47 2.65 -5.82
CA ARG A 197 -0.30 3.73 -6.49
C ARG A 197 -1.57 4.16 -5.76
N SER A 198 -2.21 3.25 -5.06
CA SER A 198 -3.38 3.52 -4.23
C SER A 198 -3.10 4.44 -3.03
N SER A 199 -1.83 4.82 -2.81
CA SER A 199 -1.40 5.79 -1.80
C SER A 199 -0.87 7.06 -2.46
N ARG A 200 -1.21 8.24 -1.91
CA ARG A 200 -0.60 9.53 -2.30
C ARG A 200 0.92 9.56 -2.07
N LEU A 201 1.47 8.70 -1.22
CA LEU A 201 2.92 8.52 -1.00
C LEU A 201 3.55 7.45 -1.90
N ARG A 202 2.77 6.82 -2.79
CA ARG A 202 3.17 5.63 -3.54
C ARG A 202 3.76 4.54 -2.68
N CYS A 203 3.15 4.26 -1.52
CA CYS A 203 3.65 3.26 -0.58
C CYS A 203 2.54 2.39 -0.01
N PHE A 204 2.91 1.22 0.48
CA PHE A 204 2.03 0.33 1.23
C PHE A 204 2.85 -0.52 2.20
N PHE A 205 2.17 -1.12 3.16
CA PHE A 205 2.75 -2.09 4.09
C PHE A 205 2.08 -3.45 3.91
N GLY A 206 2.84 -4.52 4.12
CA GLY A 206 2.34 -5.88 4.18
C GLY A 206 2.75 -6.56 5.48
N ILE A 207 1.80 -7.21 6.13
CA ILE A 207 2.06 -8.16 7.22
C ILE A 207 1.71 -9.54 6.74
N THR A 208 2.65 -10.49 6.84
CA THR A 208 2.33 -11.89 6.62
C THR A 208 2.42 -12.68 7.91
N VAL A 209 1.49 -13.64 8.07
CA VAL A 209 1.65 -14.80 8.93
C VAL A 209 1.84 -16.00 8.02
N ARG A 210 2.98 -16.68 8.12
CA ARG A 210 3.27 -17.82 7.26
C ARG A 210 2.62 -19.09 7.76
N HIS A 211 2.03 -19.88 6.87
CA HIS A 211 1.36 -21.11 7.28
C HIS A 211 2.32 -22.24 7.68
N ASP A 212 3.54 -22.24 7.15
CA ASP A 212 4.56 -23.29 7.30
C ASP A 212 5.36 -23.16 8.60
N ASP A 213 5.77 -21.96 8.97
CA ASP A 213 6.56 -21.72 10.20
C ASP A 213 5.95 -20.73 11.19
N LYS A 214 4.75 -20.22 10.91
CA LYS A 214 3.98 -19.31 11.77
C LYS A 214 4.64 -17.97 12.02
N GLN A 215 5.73 -17.64 11.32
CA GLN A 215 6.40 -16.36 11.53
C GLN A 215 5.53 -15.20 11.05
N ARG A 216 5.55 -14.13 11.88
CA ARG A 216 4.93 -12.84 11.59
C ARG A 216 6.00 -11.89 11.11
N MET A 217 5.78 -11.28 9.95
CA MET A 217 6.72 -10.38 9.30
C MET A 217 6.00 -9.15 8.78
N LEU A 218 6.58 -7.97 9.00
CA LEU A 218 6.12 -6.69 8.47
C LEU A 218 7.15 -6.13 7.47
N VAL A 219 6.68 -5.68 6.32
CA VAL A 219 7.45 -5.01 5.28
C VAL A 219 6.68 -3.79 4.81
N GLY A 220 7.36 -2.70 4.47
CA GLY A 220 6.77 -1.65 3.63
C GLY A 220 7.55 -1.47 2.34
N GLN A 221 6.85 -1.07 1.29
CA GLN A 221 7.42 -0.78 -0.01
C GLN A 221 6.89 0.57 -0.50
N SER A 222 7.75 1.33 -1.17
CA SER A 222 7.40 2.56 -1.88
C SER A 222 8.06 2.57 -3.25
N ILE A 223 7.37 3.15 -4.23
CA ILE A 223 7.88 3.27 -5.61
C ILE A 223 7.74 4.73 -6.05
N LEU A 224 8.86 5.46 -5.99
CA LEU A 224 8.98 6.86 -6.41
C LEU A 224 9.52 6.96 -7.85
N ARG A 225 10.05 8.12 -8.22
CA ARG A 225 11.04 8.28 -9.29
C ARG A 225 12.43 8.38 -8.70
N SER A 226 13.47 8.31 -9.54
CA SER A 226 14.82 8.64 -9.06
C SER A 226 14.81 10.08 -8.55
N HIS A 227 15.36 10.30 -7.36
CA HIS A 227 15.20 11.59 -6.68
C HIS A 227 16.43 12.01 -5.87
N HIS A 228 16.50 13.29 -5.50
CA HIS A 228 17.64 13.88 -4.80
C HIS A 228 17.29 14.30 -3.38
N VAL A 229 18.09 13.86 -2.41
CA VAL A 229 17.96 14.26 -0.99
C VAL A 229 19.33 14.54 -0.42
N GLY A 230 19.55 15.74 0.11
CA GLY A 230 20.79 16.10 0.81
C GLY A 230 22.07 15.87 -0.02
N GLY A 231 22.04 16.27 -1.30
CA GLY A 231 23.17 16.14 -2.23
C GLY A 231 23.46 14.72 -2.73
N LYS A 232 22.54 13.77 -2.52
CA LYS A 232 22.68 12.37 -2.97
C LYS A 232 21.49 11.99 -3.84
N SER A 233 21.75 11.22 -4.90
CA SER A 233 20.73 10.65 -5.77
C SER A 233 20.33 9.26 -5.27
N PHE A 234 19.03 8.98 -5.27
CA PHE A 234 18.42 7.74 -4.81
C PHE A 234 17.63 7.07 -5.93
N THR A 235 17.59 5.75 -5.91
CA THR A 235 16.78 4.93 -6.81
C THR A 235 15.29 5.03 -6.42
N PRO A 236 14.37 4.71 -7.35
CA PRO A 236 12.92 4.75 -7.10
C PRO A 236 12.42 3.97 -5.88
N ASP A 237 12.99 2.79 -5.63
CA ASP A 237 12.45 1.84 -4.65
C ASP A 237 12.83 2.20 -3.21
N GLY A 238 11.80 2.37 -2.39
CA GLY A 238 11.87 2.53 -0.95
C GLY A 238 11.44 1.27 -0.23
N TRP A 239 12.12 0.93 0.86
CA TRP A 239 11.84 -0.27 1.63
C TRP A 239 11.80 0.03 3.13
N PHE A 240 10.71 -0.33 3.79
CA PHE A 240 10.58 -0.24 5.24
C PHE A 240 10.79 -1.61 5.87
N GLY A 241 11.76 -1.68 6.77
CA GLY A 241 12.01 -2.88 7.56
C GLY A 241 13.28 -2.74 8.40
N GLN A 242 13.96 -3.86 8.62
CA GLN A 242 15.27 -3.86 9.24
C GLN A 242 16.28 -3.29 8.26
N LYS A 243 17.06 -2.33 8.74
CA LYS A 243 18.14 -1.73 7.97
C LYS A 243 19.13 -2.82 7.56
N PRO A 244 19.40 -3.02 6.25
CA PRO A 244 20.39 -3.99 5.83
C PRO A 244 21.80 -3.53 6.18
N ASP A 245 22.68 -4.50 6.38
CA ASP A 245 24.11 -4.27 6.29
C ASP A 245 24.52 -3.94 4.84
N ARG A 246 25.75 -3.48 4.66
CA ARG A 246 26.22 -2.99 3.35
C ARG A 246 26.16 -4.13 2.31
N ASN A 247 25.42 -3.90 1.22
CA ASN A 247 25.17 -4.83 0.10
C ASN A 247 24.19 -5.98 0.39
N GLU A 248 23.45 -5.94 1.50
CA GLU A 248 22.43 -6.94 1.81
C GLU A 248 21.03 -6.48 1.38
N ALA A 249 20.15 -7.46 1.16
CA ALA A 249 18.74 -7.20 0.96
C ALA A 249 18.09 -6.74 2.27
N SER A 250 17.31 -5.68 2.24
CA SER A 250 16.56 -5.23 3.42
C SER A 250 15.65 -6.35 3.95
N LEU A 251 15.64 -6.58 5.27
CA LEU A 251 14.95 -7.73 5.90
C LEU A 251 13.65 -7.32 6.60
N PRO A 252 12.61 -8.18 6.59
CA PRO A 252 11.32 -7.83 7.18
C PRO A 252 11.47 -7.56 8.67
N VAL A 253 10.63 -6.71 9.23
CA VAL A 253 10.52 -6.55 10.69
C VAL A 253 9.95 -7.84 11.27
N THR A 254 10.66 -8.43 12.23
CA THR A 254 10.23 -9.63 12.98
C THR A 254 10.01 -9.36 14.46
N ASP A 255 10.30 -8.14 14.93
CA ASP A 255 10.01 -7.71 16.30
C ASP A 255 8.49 -7.69 16.54
N GLN A 256 8.03 -8.58 17.41
CA GLN A 256 6.60 -8.79 17.64
C GLN A 256 5.95 -7.57 18.31
N ARG A 257 6.66 -6.82 19.16
CA ARG A 257 6.13 -5.61 19.79
C ARG A 257 5.82 -4.53 18.75
N CYS A 258 6.72 -4.35 17.78
CA CYS A 258 6.51 -3.46 16.65
C CYS A 258 5.33 -3.92 15.78
N ILE A 259 5.25 -5.20 15.45
CA ILE A 259 4.16 -5.75 14.64
C ILE A 259 2.82 -5.58 15.36
N ASP A 260 2.73 -5.88 16.65
CA ASP A 260 1.51 -5.73 17.45
C ASP A 260 1.07 -4.28 17.51
N LYS A 261 2.03 -3.34 17.61
CA LYS A 261 1.72 -1.92 17.53
C LYS A 261 1.18 -1.53 16.16
N PHE A 262 1.81 -1.99 15.08
CA PHE A 262 1.33 -1.72 13.72
C PHE A 262 -0.09 -2.26 13.52
N VAL A 263 -0.35 -3.49 13.97
CA VAL A 263 -1.66 -4.13 13.95
C VAL A 263 -2.70 -3.28 14.67
N ALA A 264 -2.37 -2.76 15.85
CA ALA A 264 -3.27 -1.89 16.62
C ALA A 264 -3.52 -0.54 15.92
N ASP A 265 -2.45 0.13 15.44
CA ASP A 265 -2.55 1.45 14.81
C ASP A 265 -3.40 1.39 13.53
N PHE A 266 -3.29 0.31 12.73
CA PHE A 266 -4.03 0.13 11.48
C PHE A 266 -5.25 -0.81 11.59
N ARG A 267 -5.69 -1.13 12.82
CA ARG A 267 -6.92 -1.89 13.10
C ARG A 267 -6.99 -3.23 12.35
N LEU A 268 -5.87 -3.93 12.27
CA LEU A 268 -5.77 -5.27 11.70
C LEU A 268 -6.30 -6.31 12.70
N LYS A 269 -6.92 -7.37 12.19
CA LYS A 269 -7.56 -8.44 12.99
C LYS A 269 -6.93 -9.82 12.76
N ARG A 270 -5.90 -9.95 11.90
CA ARG A 270 -5.21 -11.21 11.56
C ARG A 270 -4.78 -12.06 12.76
N GLY A 271 -4.23 -11.43 13.82
CA GLY A 271 -3.61 -12.17 14.92
C GLY A 271 -2.49 -13.09 14.42
N HIS A 272 -2.68 -14.40 14.63
CA HIS A 272 -1.77 -15.47 14.17
C HIS A 272 -2.37 -16.36 13.06
N ASP A 273 -3.46 -15.93 12.42
CA ASP A 273 -4.05 -16.68 11.31
C ASP A 273 -3.20 -16.52 10.03
N PRO A 274 -2.75 -17.62 9.39
CA PRO A 274 -1.98 -17.55 8.17
C PRO A 274 -2.64 -16.75 7.04
N GLY A 275 -1.84 -15.90 6.39
CA GLY A 275 -2.24 -15.04 5.29
C GLY A 275 -1.40 -13.76 5.18
N LEU A 276 -1.92 -12.78 4.45
CA LEU A 276 -1.36 -11.49 4.11
C LEU A 276 -2.34 -10.33 4.41
N SER A 277 -1.94 -9.43 5.31
CA SER A 277 -2.60 -8.14 5.47
C SER A 277 -1.86 -7.08 4.67
N LEU A 278 -2.59 -6.19 3.98
CA LEU A 278 -2.05 -5.02 3.31
C LEU A 278 -2.62 -3.76 3.95
N VAL A 279 -1.81 -2.73 4.08
CA VAL A 279 -2.23 -1.40 4.51
C VAL A 279 -1.75 -0.39 3.48
N VAL A 280 -2.68 0.34 2.88
CA VAL A 280 -2.39 1.45 1.98
C VAL A 280 -2.70 2.75 2.71
N PRO A 281 -1.68 3.51 3.12
CA PRO A 281 -1.86 4.79 3.82
C PRO A 281 -2.10 5.93 2.84
N PHE A 282 -2.69 7.03 3.33
CA PHE A 282 -3.05 8.19 2.53
C PHE A 282 -3.80 7.81 1.25
N CYS A 283 -4.77 6.90 1.39
CA CYS A 283 -5.62 6.46 0.27
C CYS A 283 -6.61 7.55 -0.13
N ASP A 284 -7.11 7.48 -1.36
CA ASP A 284 -8.09 8.43 -1.90
C ASP A 284 -9.38 8.43 -1.06
N GLU A 285 -9.91 9.61 -0.76
CA GLU A 285 -11.12 9.80 0.05
C GLU A 285 -12.39 9.23 -0.60
N LYS A 286 -12.37 9.00 -1.92
CA LYS A 286 -13.43 8.31 -2.67
C LYS A 286 -13.51 6.81 -2.36
N TRP A 287 -12.51 6.26 -1.68
CA TRP A 287 -12.49 4.86 -1.25
C TRP A 287 -13.36 4.72 -0.01
N THR A 288 -14.65 4.49 -0.23
CA THR A 288 -15.67 4.32 0.80
C THR A 288 -16.13 2.86 0.83
N SER A 289 -16.81 2.45 1.90
CA SER A 289 -17.43 1.12 1.97
C SER A 289 -18.32 0.84 0.75
N ALA A 290 -19.08 1.84 0.29
CA ALA A 290 -19.92 1.71 -0.90
C ALA A 290 -19.11 1.46 -2.18
N SER A 291 -18.08 2.26 -2.45
CA SER A 291 -17.27 2.07 -3.67
C SER A 291 -16.46 0.77 -3.64
N VAL A 292 -16.02 0.32 -2.46
CA VAL A 292 -15.38 -0.99 -2.28
C VAL A 292 -16.36 -2.13 -2.55
N MET A 293 -17.57 -2.08 -2.00
CA MET A 293 -18.62 -3.08 -2.27
C MET A 293 -18.97 -3.15 -3.75
N GLU A 294 -19.08 -2.01 -4.44
CA GLU A 294 -19.32 -1.97 -5.88
C GLU A 294 -18.17 -2.58 -6.69
N ALA A 295 -16.92 -2.37 -6.29
CA ALA A 295 -15.76 -2.98 -6.94
C ALA A 295 -15.75 -4.50 -6.76
N ILE A 296 -16.02 -4.98 -5.54
CA ILE A 296 -16.14 -6.43 -5.25
C ILE A 296 -17.28 -7.04 -6.06
N LEU A 297 -18.44 -6.40 -6.10
CA LEU A 297 -19.61 -6.89 -6.81
C LEU A 297 -19.31 -7.08 -8.31
N GLN A 298 -18.65 -6.12 -8.94
CA GLN A 298 -18.37 -6.17 -10.37
C GLN A 298 -17.33 -7.24 -10.76
N ASP A 299 -16.32 -7.48 -9.93
CA ASP A 299 -15.21 -8.39 -10.28
C ASP A 299 -15.30 -9.78 -9.63
N TYR A 300 -16.03 -9.92 -8.51
CA TYR A 300 -16.01 -11.11 -7.67
C TYR A 300 -17.37 -11.65 -7.28
N PHE A 301 -18.47 -11.21 -7.90
CA PHE A 301 -19.79 -11.80 -7.62
C PHE A 301 -19.80 -13.32 -7.84
N TYR A 302 -19.13 -13.83 -8.89
CA TYR A 302 -19.16 -15.26 -9.22
C TYR A 302 -18.46 -16.15 -8.17
N PRO A 303 -17.21 -15.88 -7.74
CA PRO A 303 -16.60 -16.59 -6.62
C PRO A 303 -17.40 -16.50 -5.31
N ILE A 304 -18.09 -15.39 -5.07
CA ILE A 304 -18.93 -15.22 -3.89
C ILE A 304 -20.20 -16.08 -3.98
N LEU A 305 -20.89 -16.08 -5.12
CA LEU A 305 -22.07 -16.94 -5.36
C LEU A 305 -21.74 -18.43 -5.22
N ARG A 306 -20.55 -18.84 -5.66
CA ARG A 306 -20.03 -20.21 -5.49
C ARG A 306 -19.60 -20.57 -4.08
N ASN A 307 -19.63 -19.63 -3.14
CA ASN A 307 -19.11 -19.81 -1.79
C ASN A 307 -17.60 -20.20 -1.79
N ASP A 308 -16.87 -19.73 -2.80
CA ASP A 308 -15.40 -19.82 -2.88
C ASP A 308 -14.74 -18.62 -2.19
N LEU A 309 -15.45 -17.50 -2.06
CA LEU A 309 -15.02 -16.25 -1.45
C LEU A 309 -16.12 -15.68 -0.54
N ILE A 310 -15.75 -15.18 0.64
CA ILE A 310 -16.60 -14.32 1.48
C ILE A 310 -15.82 -13.05 1.75
N VAL A 311 -16.44 -11.89 1.51
CA VAL A 311 -15.80 -10.59 1.76
C VAL A 311 -16.55 -9.84 2.85
N THR A 312 -15.82 -9.30 3.83
CA THR A 312 -16.36 -8.45 4.88
C THR A 312 -15.82 -7.04 4.68
N VAL A 313 -16.69 -6.08 4.40
CA VAL A 313 -16.35 -4.65 4.26
C VAL A 313 -16.73 -3.94 5.55
N GLU A 314 -15.78 -3.27 6.19
CA GLU A 314 -15.95 -2.57 7.46
C GLU A 314 -15.47 -1.11 7.34
N ASP A 315 -16.14 -0.20 8.01
CA ASP A 315 -15.62 1.14 8.33
C ASP A 315 -15.78 1.41 9.83
N ALA A 316 -15.68 2.68 10.25
CA ALA A 316 -15.81 3.06 11.65
C ALA A 316 -17.22 2.81 12.22
N ASP A 317 -18.25 2.84 11.38
CA ASP A 317 -19.65 2.84 11.77
C ASP A 317 -20.40 1.57 11.33
N SER A 318 -19.91 0.89 10.31
CA SER A 318 -20.63 -0.18 9.62
C SER A 318 -19.77 -1.41 9.33
N LYS A 319 -20.47 -2.54 9.18
CA LYS A 319 -19.90 -3.82 8.78
C LYS A 319 -20.90 -4.55 7.89
N THR A 320 -20.48 -4.87 6.68
CA THR A 320 -21.28 -5.60 5.69
C THR A 320 -20.56 -6.86 5.26
N VAL A 321 -21.24 -8.00 5.30
CA VAL A 321 -20.74 -9.28 4.78
C VAL A 321 -21.32 -9.51 3.39
N MET A 322 -20.45 -9.76 2.42
CA MET A 322 -20.75 -10.12 1.04
C MET A 322 -20.56 -11.63 0.89
N ASP A 323 -21.68 -12.35 0.87
CA ASP A 323 -21.77 -13.79 0.64
C ASP A 323 -22.91 -14.08 -0.36
N SER A 324 -23.10 -15.35 -0.72
CA SER A 324 -24.12 -15.74 -1.70
C SER A 324 -25.55 -15.34 -1.33
N ARG A 325 -25.83 -15.06 -0.05
CA ARG A 325 -27.16 -14.67 0.45
C ARG A 325 -27.35 -13.15 0.46
N SER A 326 -26.27 -12.39 0.61
CA SER A 326 -26.35 -10.93 0.71
C SER A 326 -26.15 -10.20 -0.61
N LEU A 327 -25.53 -10.84 -1.63
CA LEU A 327 -25.18 -10.18 -2.90
C LEU A 327 -26.34 -9.49 -3.61
N THR A 328 -27.50 -10.12 -3.72
CA THR A 328 -28.67 -9.52 -4.40
C THR A 328 -29.16 -8.27 -3.66
N HIS A 329 -29.19 -8.32 -2.33
CA HIS A 329 -29.56 -7.16 -1.53
C HIS A 329 -28.55 -6.02 -1.70
N ILE A 330 -27.25 -6.33 -1.67
CA ILE A 330 -26.18 -5.34 -1.87
C ILE A 330 -26.31 -4.70 -3.26
N ALA A 331 -26.47 -5.51 -4.31
CA ALA A 331 -26.60 -5.02 -5.68
C ALA A 331 -27.77 -4.05 -5.87
N ASN A 332 -28.88 -4.27 -5.15
CA ASN A 332 -30.04 -3.39 -5.18
C ASN A 332 -29.84 -2.04 -4.47
N ASN A 333 -28.86 -1.95 -3.56
CA ASN A 333 -28.52 -0.73 -2.83
C ASN A 333 -27.30 0.01 -3.42
N CYS A 334 -26.67 -0.54 -4.47
CA CYS A 334 -25.60 0.14 -5.20
C CYS A 334 -26.17 1.30 -6.05
N ARG A 335 -25.28 2.16 -6.57
CA ARG A 335 -25.71 3.21 -7.51
C ARG A 335 -26.38 2.63 -8.76
N ALA A 336 -27.30 3.40 -9.36
CA ALA A 336 -28.15 2.94 -10.46
C ALA A 336 -27.38 2.31 -11.64
N SER A 337 -26.22 2.86 -12.02
CA SER A 337 -25.41 2.30 -13.10
C SER A 337 -24.85 0.92 -12.78
N VAL A 338 -24.42 0.68 -11.54
CA VAL A 338 -23.94 -0.63 -11.09
C VAL A 338 -25.10 -1.60 -10.93
N GLN A 339 -26.23 -1.15 -10.40
CA GLN A 339 -27.43 -1.97 -10.27
C GLN A 339 -27.93 -2.47 -11.64
N GLN A 340 -28.04 -1.58 -12.63
CA GLN A 340 -28.44 -1.91 -14.01
C GLN A 340 -27.49 -2.93 -14.66
N LEU A 341 -26.19 -2.78 -14.42
CA LEU A 341 -25.18 -3.71 -14.93
C LEU A 341 -25.25 -5.08 -14.24
N MET A 342 -25.32 -5.10 -12.91
CA MET A 342 -25.10 -6.31 -12.13
C MET A 342 -26.35 -7.18 -12.00
N ARG A 343 -27.55 -6.60 -11.97
CA ARG A 343 -28.78 -7.35 -11.69
C ARG A 343 -29.06 -8.47 -12.71
N PRO A 344 -29.03 -8.23 -14.03
CA PRO A 344 -29.28 -9.31 -15.01
C PRO A 344 -28.25 -10.43 -14.91
N ILE A 345 -26.98 -10.08 -14.63
CA ILE A 345 -25.87 -11.02 -14.52
C ILE A 345 -26.02 -11.89 -13.27
N LEU A 346 -26.37 -11.28 -12.14
CA LEU A 346 -26.62 -11.99 -10.87
C LEU A 346 -27.81 -12.93 -11.00
N ASP A 347 -28.92 -12.49 -11.58
CA ASP A 347 -30.13 -13.30 -11.75
C ASP A 347 -29.84 -14.53 -12.63
N LEU A 348 -29.20 -14.32 -13.79
CA LEU A 348 -28.82 -15.40 -14.69
C LEU A 348 -27.85 -16.40 -14.05
N THR A 349 -26.84 -15.89 -13.34
CA THR A 349 -25.83 -16.74 -12.69
C THR A 349 -26.43 -17.53 -11.54
N THR A 350 -27.28 -16.91 -10.73
CA THR A 350 -27.96 -17.55 -9.60
C THR A 350 -28.88 -18.66 -10.11
N TRP A 351 -29.66 -18.38 -11.15
CA TRP A 351 -30.47 -19.40 -11.82
C TRP A 351 -29.61 -20.56 -12.32
N GLY A 352 -28.50 -20.28 -13.01
CA GLY A 352 -27.62 -21.31 -13.56
C GLY A 352 -26.96 -22.20 -12.49
N LEU A 353 -26.59 -21.63 -11.33
CA LEU A 353 -26.03 -22.39 -10.21
C LEU A 353 -27.07 -23.26 -9.48
N GLN A 354 -28.36 -22.92 -9.55
CA GLN A 354 -29.43 -23.73 -8.96
C GLN A 354 -29.81 -24.96 -9.82
N GLN A 355 -29.40 -24.98 -11.10
CA GLN A 355 -29.63 -26.11 -12.01
C GLN A 355 -28.50 -27.16 -11.98
N GLN A 356 -27.44 -26.92 -11.21
CA GLN A 356 -26.31 -27.83 -10.99
C GLN A 356 -26.46 -28.54 -9.64
#